data_AF-A0A8T5LJA6-F1
#
_entry.id   AF-A0A8T5LJA6-F1
#
_cell.length_a   1.000
_cell.length_b   1.000
_cell.length_c   1.000
_cell.angle_alpha   90.00
_cell.angle_beta   90.00
_cell.angle_gamma   90.00
#
_symmetry.space_group_name_H-M   'P 1'
#
loop_
_entity.id
_entity.type
_entity.pdbx_description
1 polymer ?
#
loop_
_entity_poly.entity_id
_entity_poly.type
_entity_poly.pdbx_seq_one_letter_code
_entity_poly.pdbx_strand_id
1 'polypeptide(L)'
;MKIAERLQKILDEYKNKRVIVVGTTSSGKSTLLKKIKNAEDMDDLVFPLLSKEEKNYVCQSVWTEEIGKTMTRLVKEKVKVEKGKPLFGTVILGCDLIIYLDINDELLKERCKKRKTSFKSAKDMQKMILREIAKSKIHSISFQID
;
A
#
# COMPACT_ATOMS: atom_id res chain seq x y z
N MET A 1 -21.82 -8.05 3.64
CA MET A 1 -20.88 -7.19 4.39
C MET A 1 -20.04 -6.43 3.37
N LYS A 2 -20.01 -5.10 3.43
CA LYS A 2 -19.24 -4.29 2.47
C LYS A 2 -17.74 -4.55 2.68
N ILE A 3 -16.92 -4.46 1.62
CA ILE A 3 -15.48 -4.73 1.67
C ILE A 3 -14.74 -3.96 2.80
N ALA A 4 -15.12 -2.70 3.03
CA ALA A 4 -14.55 -1.88 4.10
C ALA A 4 -14.91 -2.41 5.50
N GLU A 5 -16.13 -2.93 5.71
CA GLU A 5 -16.54 -3.52 6.98
C GLU A 5 -15.77 -4.82 7.26
N ARG A 6 -15.55 -5.64 6.22
CA ARG A 6 -14.71 -6.86 6.31
C ARG A 6 -13.30 -6.51 6.74
N LEU A 7 -12.69 -5.51 6.10
CA LEU A 7 -11.33 -5.08 6.43
C LEU A 7 -11.27 -4.43 7.82
N GLN A 8 -12.24 -3.58 8.18
CA GLN A 8 -12.31 -2.97 9.51
C GLN A 8 -12.35 -4.03 10.61
N LYS A 9 -13.13 -5.11 10.43
CA LYS A 9 -13.21 -6.20 11.41
C LYS A 9 -11.85 -6.85 11.64
N ILE A 10 -11.10 -7.14 10.57
CA ILE A 10 -9.74 -7.68 10.67
C ILE A 10 -8.86 -6.67 11.41
N LEU A 11 -8.91 -5.39 11.04
CA LEU A 11 -8.09 -4.35 11.69
C LEU A 11 -8.39 -4.19 13.18
N ASP A 12 -9.66 -4.33 13.58
CA ASP A 12 -10.09 -4.27 14.98
C ASP A 12 -9.55 -5.45 15.81
N GLU A 13 -9.46 -6.65 15.22
CA GLU A 13 -8.84 -7.83 15.84
C GLU A 13 -7.34 -7.61 16.11
N TYR A 14 -6.67 -6.79 15.28
CA TYR A 14 -5.24 -6.47 15.39
C TYR A 14 -4.96 -5.05 15.89
N LYS A 15 -5.91 -4.38 16.56
CA LYS A 15 -5.77 -2.97 16.99
C LYS A 15 -4.55 -2.69 17.88
N ASN A 16 -4.02 -3.68 18.59
CA ASN A 16 -2.84 -3.54 19.46
C ASN A 16 -1.51 -3.82 18.73
N LYS A 17 -1.56 -4.03 17.41
CA LYS A 17 -0.42 -4.33 16.54
C LYS A 17 -0.17 -3.17 15.59
N ARG A 18 1.07 -3.07 15.12
CA ARG A 18 1.46 -2.21 14.00
C ARG A 18 1.05 -2.93 12.72
N VAL A 19 0.02 -2.42 12.04
CA VAL A 19 -0.52 -3.05 10.84
C VAL A 19 -0.20 -2.20 9.62
N ILE A 20 0.29 -2.84 8.55
CA ILE A 20 0.45 -2.19 7.25
C ILE A 20 -0.47 -2.84 6.24
N VAL A 21 -1.20 -2.01 5.48
CA VAL A 21 -2.09 -2.44 4.41
C VAL A 21 -1.44 -2.05 3.08
N VAL A 22 -0.96 -3.04 2.34
CA VAL A 22 -0.22 -2.82 1.09
C VAL A 22 -1.01 -3.31 -0.11
N GLY A 23 -0.89 -2.59 -1.23
CA GLY A 23 -1.48 -3.03 -2.49
C GLY A 23 -0.94 -2.23 -3.65
N THR A 24 -1.04 -2.78 -4.86
CA THR A 24 -0.61 -2.08 -6.07
C THR A 24 -1.46 -0.83 -6.36
N THR A 25 -1.03 0.00 -7.31
CA THR A 25 -1.88 1.08 -7.81
C THR A 25 -3.23 0.52 -8.28
N SER A 26 -4.30 1.29 -8.10
CA SER A 26 -5.67 0.88 -8.44
C SER A 26 -6.24 -0.31 -7.65
N SER A 27 -5.58 -0.79 -6.59
CA SER A 27 -6.14 -1.84 -5.71
C SER A 27 -7.29 -1.36 -4.80
N GLY A 28 -7.54 -0.05 -4.73
CA GLY A 28 -8.63 0.53 -3.94
C GLY A 28 -8.23 1.10 -2.58
N LYS A 29 -6.93 1.21 -2.28
CA LYS A 29 -6.38 1.80 -1.04
C LYS A 29 -7.09 3.08 -0.60
N SER A 30 -7.09 4.12 -1.44
CA SER A 30 -7.69 5.41 -1.10
C SER A 30 -9.21 5.35 -0.89
N THR A 31 -9.90 4.37 -1.50
CA THR A 31 -11.34 4.16 -1.27
C THR A 31 -11.60 3.50 0.07
N LEU A 32 -10.76 2.53 0.45
CA LEU A 32 -10.83 1.87 1.76
C LEU A 32 -10.45 2.83 2.88
N LEU A 33 -9.38 3.60 2.70
CA LEU A 33 -8.88 4.55 3.69
C LEU A 33 -9.95 5.55 4.16
N LYS A 34 -10.80 6.04 3.26
CA LYS A 34 -11.92 6.93 3.60
C LYS A 34 -13.00 6.29 4.48
N LYS A 35 -13.04 4.96 4.57
CA LYS A 35 -14.07 4.20 5.27
C LYS A 35 -13.53 3.49 6.52
N ILE A 36 -12.22 3.27 6.58
CA ILE A 36 -11.55 2.65 7.72
C ILE A 36 -11.25 3.71 8.77
N LYS A 37 -11.61 3.43 10.02
CA LYS A 37 -11.33 4.31 11.16
C LYS A 37 -9.85 4.27 11.50
N ASN A 38 -9.29 5.42 11.86
CA ASN A 38 -7.90 5.58 12.31
C ASN A 38 -6.83 5.12 11.31
N ALA A 39 -7.18 4.95 10.02
CA ALA A 39 -6.21 4.62 8.99
C ALA A 39 -5.42 5.87 8.57
N GLU A 40 -4.14 5.67 8.26
CA GLU A 40 -3.25 6.71 7.75
C GLU A 40 -2.83 6.36 6.32
N ASP A 41 -2.64 7.40 5.49
CA ASP A 41 -2.11 7.24 4.13
C ASP A 41 -0.59 7.46 4.17
N MET A 42 0.16 6.50 3.68
CA MET A 42 1.62 6.58 3.60
C MET A 42 2.07 7.78 2.78
N ASP A 43 1.37 8.12 1.70
CA ASP A 43 1.72 9.25 0.85
C ASP A 43 1.51 10.56 1.62
N ASP A 44 0.40 10.70 2.37
CA ASP A 44 0.13 11.88 3.19
C ASP A 44 1.18 12.07 4.30
N LEU A 45 1.74 10.98 4.85
CA LEU A 45 2.79 11.05 5.87
C LEU A 45 4.18 11.36 5.29
N VAL A 46 4.53 10.76 4.14
CA VAL A 46 5.89 10.88 3.60
C VAL A 46 6.07 12.14 2.76
N PHE A 47 5.10 12.52 1.94
CA PHE A 47 5.26 13.63 0.98
C PHE A 47 5.60 14.96 1.64
N PRO A 48 5.02 15.37 2.77
CA PRO A 48 5.42 16.62 3.44
C PRO A 48 6.90 16.64 3.86
N LEU A 49 7.51 15.46 4.05
CA LEU A 49 8.88 15.30 4.52
C LEU A 49 9.90 15.14 3.37
N LEU A 50 9.43 15.14 2.11
CA LEU A 50 10.28 15.02 0.93
C LEU A 50 10.71 16.40 0.40
N SER A 51 11.96 16.48 -0.06
CA SER A 51 12.43 17.62 -0.84
C SER A 51 11.69 17.70 -2.19
N LYS A 52 11.78 18.85 -2.87
CA LYS A 52 11.20 19.00 -4.21
C LYS A 52 11.79 18.02 -5.22
N GLU A 53 13.10 17.74 -5.12
CA GLU A 53 13.80 16.80 -6.00
C GLU A 53 13.33 15.36 -5.76
N GLU A 54 13.22 14.95 -4.49
CA GLU A 54 12.72 13.63 -4.11
C GLU A 54 11.29 13.41 -4.63
N LYS A 55 10.41 14.41 -4.45
CA LYS A 55 9.03 14.38 -4.97
C LYS A 55 9.01 14.20 -6.48
N ASN A 56 9.76 15.03 -7.20
CA ASN A 56 9.82 14.98 -8.66
C ASN A 56 10.33 13.63 -9.16
N TYR A 57 11.30 13.03 -8.47
CA TYR A 57 11.84 11.74 -8.84
C TYR A 57 10.81 10.60 -8.63
N VAL A 58 10.14 10.55 -7.48
CA VAL A 58 9.20 9.45 -7.19
C VAL A 58 7.84 9.57 -7.88
N CYS A 59 7.49 10.77 -8.37
CA CYS A 59 6.21 11.05 -9.04
C CYS A 59 6.25 10.97 -10.56
N GLN A 60 7.27 10.34 -11.16
CA GLN A 60 7.34 10.19 -12.61
C GLN A 60 6.17 9.37 -13.16
N SER A 61 5.78 9.65 -14.41
CA SER A 61 4.61 9.05 -15.06
C SER A 61 4.73 7.54 -15.29
N VAL A 62 5.95 7.02 -15.41
CA VAL A 62 6.24 5.59 -15.56
C VAL A 62 6.93 5.09 -14.31
N TRP A 63 6.29 4.13 -13.64
CA TRP A 63 6.90 3.47 -12.49
C TRP A 63 8.02 2.53 -12.96
N THR A 64 9.16 2.59 -12.30
CA THR A 64 10.30 1.68 -12.45
C THR A 64 10.67 1.06 -11.10
N GLU A 65 11.42 -0.06 -11.13
CA GLU A 65 11.90 -0.69 -9.90
C GLU A 65 12.82 0.24 -9.09
N GLU A 66 13.60 1.10 -9.76
CA GLU A 66 14.46 2.10 -9.13
C GLU A 66 13.66 3.17 -8.40
N ILE A 67 12.58 3.67 -9.02
CA ILE A 67 11.62 4.56 -8.35
C ILE A 67 11.01 3.86 -7.13
N GLY A 68 10.63 2.59 -7.26
CA GLY A 68 10.14 1.77 -6.14
C GLY A 68 11.13 1.64 -4.99
N LYS A 69 12.42 1.41 -5.29
CA LYS A 69 13.51 1.33 -4.30
C LYS A 69 13.75 2.68 -3.62
N THR A 70 13.76 3.77 -4.37
CA THR A 70 13.93 5.12 -3.81
C THR A 70 12.76 5.48 -2.91
N MET A 71 11.52 5.26 -3.33
CA MET A 71 10.35 5.46 -2.49
C MET A 71 10.41 4.61 -1.22
N THR A 72 10.79 3.33 -1.35
CA THR A 72 10.99 2.42 -0.20
C THR A 72 11.99 2.97 0.80
N ARG A 73 13.14 3.47 0.33
CA ARG A 73 14.17 4.07 1.19
C ARG A 73 13.63 5.29 1.92
N LEU A 74 13.02 6.22 1.19
CA LEU A 74 12.49 7.47 1.75
C LEU A 74 11.40 7.21 2.81
N VAL A 75 10.47 6.29 2.54
CA VAL A 75 9.43 5.94 3.52
C VAL A 75 10.05 5.28 4.75
N LYS A 76 11.01 4.36 4.59
CA LYS A 76 11.67 3.68 5.72
C LYS A 76 12.44 4.64 6.64
N GLU A 77 13.01 5.69 6.09
CA GLU A 77 13.74 6.71 6.85
C GLU A 77 12.80 7.66 7.62
N LYS A 78 11.59 7.91 7.11
CA LYS A 78 10.76 9.04 7.54
C LYS A 78 9.43 8.65 8.19
N VAL A 79 8.91 7.46 7.91
CA VAL A 79 7.58 7.01 8.35
C VAL A 79 7.70 5.85 9.31
N LYS A 80 6.89 5.86 10.37
CA LYS A 80 6.77 4.77 11.36
C LYS A 80 5.34 4.25 11.36
N VAL A 81 5.19 2.94 11.61
CA VAL A 81 3.88 2.31 11.77
C VAL A 81 3.53 2.31 13.25
N GLU A 82 2.36 2.84 13.60
CA GLU A 82 1.87 2.91 14.97
C GLU A 82 0.81 1.84 15.26
N LYS A 83 0.64 1.51 16.54
CA LYS A 83 -0.41 0.57 16.97
C LYS A 83 -1.77 1.24 16.87
N GLY A 84 -2.76 0.52 16.37
CA GLY A 84 -4.14 1.02 16.24
C GLY A 84 -4.35 2.01 15.11
N LYS A 85 -3.29 2.33 14.35
CA LYS A 85 -3.30 3.19 13.18
C LYS A 85 -2.80 2.44 11.95
N PRO A 86 -3.65 1.66 11.27
CA PRO A 86 -3.23 0.91 10.10
C PRO A 86 -2.76 1.84 8.99
N LEU A 87 -1.54 1.61 8.53
CA LEU A 87 -0.91 2.43 7.49
C LEU A 87 -1.17 1.83 6.11
N PHE A 88 -1.82 2.58 5.22
CA PHE A 88 -2.06 2.15 3.84
C PHE A 88 -0.95 2.65 2.93
N GLY A 89 -0.39 1.78 2.10
CA GLY A 89 0.68 2.19 1.19
C GLY A 89 1.12 1.13 0.20
N THR A 90 2.35 1.28 -0.30
CA THR A 90 2.98 0.37 -1.26
C THR A 90 4.29 -0.24 -0.75
N VAL A 91 4.78 0.24 0.40
CA VAL A 91 6.06 -0.17 1.00
C VAL A 91 5.81 -0.97 2.27
N ILE A 92 6.62 -1.97 2.54
CA ILE A 92 6.59 -2.71 3.81
C ILE A 92 7.58 -2.08 4.79
N LEU A 93 7.08 -1.69 5.95
CA LEU A 93 7.83 -1.10 7.05
C LEU A 93 7.91 -2.07 8.24
N GLY A 94 8.67 -1.70 9.27
CA GLY A 94 8.71 -2.43 10.53
C GLY A 94 7.33 -2.48 11.20
N CYS A 95 6.63 -3.59 11.01
CA CYS A 95 5.27 -3.84 11.47
C CYS A 95 5.13 -5.25 12.05
N ASP A 96 3.98 -5.54 12.66
CA ASP A 96 3.69 -6.85 13.26
C ASP A 96 2.78 -7.69 12.34
N LEU A 97 2.03 -7.05 11.43
CA LEU A 97 1.12 -7.68 10.49
C LEU A 97 1.11 -6.93 9.15
N ILE A 98 1.14 -7.68 8.06
CA ILE A 98 0.89 -7.19 6.71
C ILE A 98 -0.50 -7.64 6.25
N ILE A 99 -1.30 -6.72 5.73
CA ILE A 99 -2.52 -7.03 4.98
C ILE A 99 -2.25 -6.68 3.52
N TYR A 100 -2.24 -7.67 2.66
CA TYR A 100 -2.07 -7.48 1.22
C TYR A 100 -3.42 -7.39 0.53
N LEU A 101 -3.70 -6.27 -0.15
CA LEU A 101 -4.89 -6.09 -0.96
C LEU A 101 -4.72 -6.84 -2.28
N ASP A 102 -5.25 -8.05 -2.31
CA ASP A 102 -5.15 -8.97 -3.43
C ASP A 102 -6.25 -8.69 -4.45
N ILE A 103 -5.85 -8.14 -5.60
CA ILE A 103 -6.75 -7.78 -6.69
C ILE A 103 -6.43 -8.66 -7.89
N ASN A 104 -7.47 -9.28 -8.46
CA ASN A 104 -7.31 -10.10 -9.65
C ASN A 104 -6.99 -9.24 -10.89
N ASP A 105 -6.42 -9.88 -11.92
CA ASP A 105 -5.90 -9.19 -13.10
C ASP A 105 -7.01 -8.55 -13.95
N GLU A 106 -8.20 -9.15 -14.00
CA GLU A 106 -9.33 -8.62 -14.76
C GLU A 106 -9.81 -7.28 -14.17
N LEU A 107 -10.06 -7.26 -12.86
CA LEU A 107 -10.49 -6.08 -12.12
C LEU A 107 -9.38 -5.02 -12.10
N LEU A 108 -8.12 -5.43 -11.94
CA LEU A 108 -6.99 -4.51 -12.01
C LEU A 108 -6.88 -3.85 -13.38
N LYS A 109 -7.01 -4.62 -14.46
CA LYS A 109 -6.97 -4.11 -15.84
C LYS A 109 -8.11 -3.12 -16.10
N GLU A 110 -9.32 -3.43 -15.64
CA GLU A 110 -10.47 -2.54 -15.74
C GLU A 110 -10.23 -1.21 -15.00
N ARG A 111 -9.77 -1.28 -13.74
CA ARG A 111 -9.50 -0.08 -12.92
C ARG A 111 -8.35 0.74 -13.49
N CYS A 112 -7.30 0.11 -14.01
CA CYS A 112 -6.21 0.79 -14.70
C CYS A 112 -6.70 1.55 -15.94
N LYS A 113 -7.58 0.93 -16.75
CA LYS A 113 -8.22 1.59 -17.90
C LYS A 113 -9.04 2.80 -17.48
N LYS A 114 -9.90 2.66 -16.45
CA LYS A 114 -10.71 3.76 -15.91
C LYS A 114 -9.87 4.93 -15.39
N ARG A 115 -8.72 4.65 -14.79
CA ARG A 115 -7.80 5.66 -14.23
C ARG A 115 -6.75 6.16 -15.22
N LYS A 116 -6.74 5.68 -16.46
CA LYS A 116 -5.71 5.99 -17.48
C LYS A 116 -4.28 5.71 -16.97
N THR A 117 -4.11 4.65 -16.18
CA THR A 117 -2.81 4.21 -15.65
C THR A 117 -2.33 2.94 -16.34
N SER A 118 -1.02 2.72 -16.37
CA SER A 118 -0.40 1.53 -16.95
C SER A 118 -0.70 0.25 -16.14
N PHE A 119 -1.36 -0.73 -16.77
CA PHE A 119 -1.55 -2.07 -16.19
C PHE A 119 -0.21 -2.77 -15.96
N LYS A 120 0.75 -2.62 -16.88
CA LYS A 120 2.11 -3.18 -16.74
C LYS A 120 2.78 -2.64 -15.47
N SER A 121 2.75 -1.32 -15.26
CA SER A 121 3.32 -0.68 -14.07
C SER A 121 2.63 -1.17 -12.79
N ALA A 122 1.31 -1.38 -12.83
CA ALA A 122 0.58 -1.97 -11.71
C ALA A 122 1.03 -3.41 -11.41
N LYS A 123 1.24 -4.24 -12.43
CA LYS A 123 1.77 -5.61 -12.25
C LYS A 123 3.20 -5.63 -11.75
N ASP A 124 4.04 -4.70 -12.21
CA ASP A 124 5.44 -4.63 -11.77
C ASP A 124 5.54 -4.18 -10.29
N MET A 125 4.71 -3.21 -9.88
CA MET A 125 4.55 -2.84 -8.48
C MET A 125 4.00 -4.00 -7.64
N GLN A 126 3.00 -4.74 -8.15
CA GLN A 126 2.45 -5.92 -7.48
C GLN A 126 3.53 -6.98 -7.23
N LYS A 127 4.34 -7.29 -8.25
CA LYS A 127 5.47 -8.23 -8.12
C LYS A 127 6.47 -7.76 -7.07
N MET A 128 6.80 -6.46 -7.04
CA MET A 128 7.69 -5.91 -6.02
C MET A 128 7.11 -6.09 -4.62
N ILE A 129 5.84 -5.74 -4.40
CA ILE A 129 5.17 -5.90 -3.10
C ILE A 129 5.22 -7.36 -2.65
N LEU A 130 4.83 -8.31 -3.50
CA LEU A 130 4.83 -9.73 -3.17
C LEU A 130 6.23 -10.26 -2.83
N ARG A 131 7.28 -9.81 -3.55
CA ARG A 131 8.67 -10.13 -3.23
C ARG A 131 9.08 -9.60 -1.86
N GLU A 132 8.70 -8.37 -1.53
CA GLU A 132 9.02 -7.78 -0.23
C GLU A 132 8.25 -8.46 0.91
N ILE A 133 6.99 -8.87 0.70
CA ILE A 133 6.22 -9.67 1.67
C ILE A 133 6.98 -10.97 1.97
N ALA A 134 7.37 -11.70 0.93
CA ALA A 134 8.10 -12.96 1.07
C ALA A 134 9.45 -12.80 1.81
N LYS A 135 10.18 -11.71 1.54
CA LYS A 135 11.46 -11.41 2.23
C LYS A 135 11.28 -10.97 3.68
N SER A 136 10.16 -10.33 4.02
CA SER A 136 9.95 -9.71 5.34
C SER A 136 9.92 -10.71 6.48
N LYS A 137 9.49 -11.96 6.22
CA LYS A 137 9.16 -12.98 7.24
C LYS A 137 8.11 -12.51 8.26
N ILE A 138 7.39 -11.42 7.97
CA ILE A 138 6.29 -10.92 8.79
C ILE A 138 5.03 -11.69 8.40
N HIS A 139 4.19 -12.02 9.37
CA HIS A 139 2.90 -12.65 9.09
C HIS A 139 2.07 -11.76 8.16
N SER A 140 1.49 -12.37 7.11
CA SER A 140 0.70 -11.65 6.11
C SER A 140 -0.64 -12.32 5.85
N ILE A 141 -1.67 -11.49 5.66
CA ILE A 141 -3.02 -11.90 5.29
C ILE A 141 -3.30 -11.38 3.88
N SER A 142 -3.69 -12.28 2.98
CA SER A 142 -4.22 -11.89 1.67
C SER A 142 -5.69 -11.49 1.83
N PHE A 143 -6.01 -10.24 1.51
CA PHE A 143 -7.36 -9.68 1.56
C PHE A 143 -7.88 -9.47 0.14
N GLN A 144 -8.79 -10.33 -0.27
CA GLN A 144 -9.37 -10.31 -1.62
C GLN A 144 -10.18 -9.03 -1.87
N ILE A 145 -9.89 -8.38 -2.99
CA ILE A 145 -10.63 -7.24 -3.53
C ILE A 145 -11.64 -7.76 -4.55
N ASP A 146 -12.91 -7.52 -4.25
CA ASP A 146 -14.06 -7.75 -5.13
C ASP A 146 -14.61 -6.43 -5.75
#